data_AF-A0AA44UN85-F1
#
_entry.id   AF-A0AA44UN85-F1
#
_cell.length_a   1.000
_cell.length_b   1.000
_cell.length_c   1.000
_cell.angle_alpha   90.00
_cell.angle_beta   90.00
_cell.angle_gamma   90.00
#
_symmetry.space_group_name_H-M   'P 1'
#
loop_
_entity.id
_entity.type
_entity.pdbx_description
1 polymer ?
#
loop_
_entity_poly.entity_id
_entity_poly.type
_entity_poly.pdbx_seq_one_letter_code
_entity_poly.pdbx_strand_id
1 'polypeptide(L)'
;MPLRRFDRTSWPEHGPHRDLLDLLDDVHVHHGCPSERVLARRLRTSTARVRDVVRGRALPGDAVGIRDLVAALTAQGRADPATADRAEALTVAARRERDGAGPWPAGRRTGRPLWSPPGVAPAAGPATTGARRTAVAALLLVLTAAVATAVVLSGHLPF
;
A
#
# COMPACT_ATOMS: atom_id res chain seq x y z
N MET A 1 -5.04 -26.40 10.97
CA MET A 1 -6.25 -25.55 10.80
C MET A 1 -6.02 -24.69 9.57
N PRO A 2 -6.82 -24.82 8.50
CA PRO A 2 -6.59 -24.04 7.28
C PRO A 2 -6.83 -22.54 7.53
N LEU A 3 -5.98 -21.70 6.95
CA LEU A 3 -6.05 -20.24 7.01
C LEU A 3 -7.42 -19.78 6.48
N ARG A 4 -8.27 -19.19 7.33
CA ARG A 4 -9.57 -18.67 6.92
C ARG A 4 -9.41 -17.24 6.40
N ARG A 5 -9.42 -17.10 5.07
CA ARG A 5 -9.67 -15.83 4.36
C ARG A 5 -10.99 -15.22 4.79
N PHE A 6 -11.18 -13.94 4.51
CA PHE A 6 -12.47 -13.31 4.70
C PHE A 6 -13.54 -13.96 3.82
N ASP A 7 -14.75 -14.03 4.36
CA ASP A 7 -15.92 -14.48 3.64
C ASP A 7 -16.38 -13.37 2.69
N ARG A 8 -16.16 -13.61 1.39
CA ARG A 8 -16.42 -12.64 0.32
C ARG A 8 -17.86 -12.67 -0.21
N THR A 9 -18.71 -13.58 0.29
CA THR A 9 -20.07 -13.80 -0.25
C THR A 9 -21.00 -12.60 -0.10
N SER A 10 -20.77 -11.76 0.92
CA SER A 10 -21.57 -10.56 1.19
C SER A 10 -20.90 -9.26 0.78
N TRP A 11 -19.79 -9.32 0.05
CA TRP A 11 -19.06 -8.13 -0.34
C TRP A 11 -19.82 -7.35 -1.43
N PRO A 12 -19.72 -6.02 -1.43
CA PRO A 12 -20.22 -5.21 -2.54
C PRO A 12 -19.57 -5.66 -3.85
N GLU A 13 -20.32 -5.57 -4.96
CA GLU A 13 -19.85 -6.07 -6.26
C GLU A 13 -18.63 -5.30 -6.76
N HIS A 14 -18.68 -3.97 -6.70
CA HIS A 14 -17.66 -3.06 -7.22
C HIS A 14 -17.59 -1.79 -6.37
N GLY A 15 -16.52 -1.01 -6.55
CA GLY A 15 -16.36 0.33 -5.96
C GLY A 15 -15.30 0.40 -4.87
N PRO A 16 -15.09 1.58 -4.28
CA PRO A 16 -14.04 1.83 -3.28
C PRO A 16 -14.20 0.98 -2.03
N HIS A 17 -15.42 0.63 -1.63
CA HIS A 17 -15.65 -0.28 -0.51
C HIS A 17 -15.19 -1.70 -0.85
N ARG A 18 -15.43 -2.14 -2.09
CA ARG A 18 -14.93 -3.44 -2.56
C ARG A 18 -13.40 -3.46 -2.60
N ASP A 19 -12.79 -2.45 -3.21
CA ASP A 19 -11.34 -2.30 -3.28
C ASP A 19 -10.67 -2.29 -1.89
N LEU A 20 -11.33 -1.66 -0.90
CA LEU A 20 -10.88 -1.66 0.49
C LEU A 20 -10.87 -3.07 1.09
N LEU A 21 -11.92 -3.86 0.85
CA LEU A 21 -12.03 -5.22 1.38
C LEU A 21 -11.00 -6.15 0.74
N ASP A 22 -10.77 -6.03 -0.57
CA ASP A 22 -9.71 -6.77 -1.26
C ASP A 22 -8.33 -6.41 -0.67
N LEU A 23 -8.07 -5.11 -0.40
CA LEU A 23 -6.85 -4.66 0.29
C LEU A 23 -6.66 -5.31 1.66
N LEU A 24 -7.71 -5.30 2.48
CA LEU A 24 -7.65 -5.85 3.83
C LEU A 24 -7.48 -7.38 3.84
N ASP A 25 -8.12 -8.11 2.91
CA ASP A 25 -7.99 -9.57 2.81
C ASP A 25 -6.59 -9.99 2.33
N ASP A 26 -5.99 -9.25 1.41
CA ASP A 26 -4.62 -9.55 0.99
C ASP A 26 -3.60 -9.28 2.10
N VAL A 27 -3.77 -8.18 2.87
CA VAL A 27 -2.97 -7.94 4.10
C VAL A 27 -3.21 -9.05 5.13
N HIS A 28 -4.47 -9.46 5.31
CA HIS A 28 -4.86 -10.54 6.21
C HIS A 28 -4.16 -11.85 5.86
N VAL A 29 -4.18 -12.23 4.57
CA VAL A 29 -3.52 -13.43 4.04
C VAL A 29 -2.01 -13.35 4.19
N HIS A 30 -1.41 -12.22 3.82
CA HIS A 30 0.03 -12.03 3.87
C HIS A 30 0.60 -12.16 5.30
N HIS A 31 -0.15 -11.71 6.31
CA HIS A 31 0.28 -11.74 7.70
C HIS A 31 -0.27 -12.92 8.51
N GLY A 32 -0.66 -14.02 7.85
CA GLY A 32 -0.96 -15.29 8.51
C GLY A 32 -2.39 -15.43 9.05
N CYS A 33 -3.33 -14.66 8.50
CA CYS A 33 -4.76 -14.73 8.79
C CYS A 33 -5.13 -14.70 10.29
N PRO A 34 -4.77 -13.65 11.06
CA PRO A 34 -5.24 -13.50 12.44
C PRO A 34 -6.76 -13.64 12.57
N SER A 35 -7.23 -14.41 13.56
CA SER A 35 -8.66 -14.62 13.78
C SER A 35 -9.41 -13.31 14.14
N GLU A 36 -10.71 -13.26 13.86
CA GLU A 36 -11.58 -12.12 14.24
C GLU A 36 -11.47 -11.77 15.74
N ARG A 37 -11.29 -12.79 16.60
CA ARG A 37 -11.13 -12.60 18.06
C ARG A 37 -9.79 -11.94 18.41
N VAL A 38 -8.73 -12.25 17.66
CA VAL A 38 -7.42 -11.59 17.80
C VAL A 38 -7.54 -10.13 17.36
N LEU A 39 -8.15 -9.89 16.20
CA LEU A 39 -8.38 -8.53 15.70
C LEU A 39 -9.21 -7.70 16.66
N ALA A 40 -10.30 -8.25 17.19
CA ALA A 40 -11.17 -7.59 18.16
C ALA A 40 -10.42 -7.17 19.43
N ARG A 41 -9.54 -8.04 19.95
CA ARG A 41 -8.69 -7.71 21.11
C ARG A 41 -7.69 -6.60 20.80
N ARG A 42 -7.02 -6.65 19.64
CA ARG A 42 -6.04 -5.65 19.21
C ARG A 42 -6.70 -4.27 19.03
N LEU A 43 -7.89 -4.25 18.45
CA LEU A 43 -8.68 -3.04 18.20
C LEU A 43 -9.52 -2.57 19.39
N ARG A 44 -9.51 -3.33 20.50
CA ARG A 44 -10.37 -3.09 21.67
C ARG A 44 -11.85 -2.88 21.30
N THR A 45 -12.34 -3.71 20.38
CA THR A 45 -13.72 -3.65 19.86
C THR A 45 -14.39 -5.03 19.93
N SER A 46 -15.67 -5.10 19.59
CA SER A 46 -16.41 -6.36 19.59
C SER A 46 -16.05 -7.21 18.36
N THR A 47 -16.07 -8.54 18.52
CA THR A 47 -15.88 -9.46 17.38
C THR A 47 -16.97 -9.29 16.32
N ALA A 48 -18.20 -8.95 16.73
CA ALA A 48 -19.30 -8.62 15.81
C ALA A 48 -18.96 -7.42 14.94
N ARG A 49 -18.40 -6.35 15.53
CA ARG A 49 -17.99 -5.15 14.79
C ARG A 49 -16.89 -5.46 13.76
N VAL A 50 -15.88 -6.24 14.15
CA VAL A 50 -14.84 -6.71 13.22
C VAL A 50 -15.48 -7.51 12.09
N ARG A 51 -16.36 -8.46 12.41
CA ARG A 51 -17.04 -9.30 11.43
C ARG A 51 -17.84 -8.48 10.42
N ASP A 52 -18.56 -7.46 10.87
CA ASP A 52 -19.34 -6.60 9.97
C ASP A 52 -18.46 -5.79 9.03
N VAL A 53 -17.29 -5.34 9.49
CA VAL A 53 -16.31 -4.66 8.64
C VAL A 53 -15.74 -5.63 7.60
N VAL A 54 -15.19 -6.78 8.02
CA VAL A 54 -14.53 -7.71 7.08
C VAL A 54 -15.50 -8.42 6.12
N ARG A 55 -16.80 -8.41 6.42
CA ARG A 55 -17.86 -8.88 5.51
C ARG A 55 -18.41 -7.79 4.59
N GLY A 56 -17.90 -6.56 4.67
CA GLY A 56 -18.38 -5.44 3.88
C GLY A 56 -19.78 -4.95 4.27
N ARG A 57 -20.30 -5.32 5.45
CA ARG A 57 -21.61 -4.85 5.95
C ARG A 57 -21.53 -3.47 6.57
N ALA A 58 -20.34 -3.04 6.97
CA ALA A 58 -20.13 -1.72 7.52
C ALA A 58 -18.74 -1.20 7.18
N LEU A 59 -18.63 0.11 6.95
CA LEU A 59 -17.32 0.72 6.78
C LEU A 59 -16.55 0.72 8.11
N PRO A 60 -15.21 0.63 8.06
CA PRO A 60 -14.36 0.92 9.22
C PRO A 60 -14.61 2.36 9.70
N GLY A 61 -14.11 2.67 10.90
CA GLY A 61 -14.27 3.97 11.55
C GLY A 61 -13.65 5.14 10.77
N ASP A 62 -13.14 6.12 11.48
CA ASP A 62 -12.39 7.23 10.90
C ASP A 62 -11.01 6.79 10.38
N ALA A 63 -10.23 7.76 9.90
CA ALA A 63 -8.86 7.54 9.40
C ALA A 63 -7.95 6.86 10.44
N VAL A 64 -8.15 7.15 11.73
CA VAL A 64 -7.42 6.51 12.83
C VAL A 64 -7.82 5.03 12.93
N GLY A 65 -9.12 4.75 12.93
CA GLY A 65 -9.64 3.38 13.02
C GLY A 65 -9.23 2.48 11.85
N ILE A 66 -9.05 3.01 10.63
CA ILE A 66 -8.56 2.19 9.51
C ILE A 66 -7.07 1.90 9.62
N ARG A 67 -6.24 2.85 10.06
CA ARG A 67 -4.81 2.61 10.28
C ARG A 67 -4.59 1.58 11.38
N ASP A 68 -5.36 1.67 12.46
CA ASP A 68 -5.36 0.69 13.54
C ASP A 68 -5.79 -0.70 13.06
N LEU A 69 -6.80 -0.77 12.16
CA LEU A 69 -7.23 -2.02 11.54
C LEU A 69 -6.11 -2.65 10.69
N VAL A 70 -5.46 -1.89 9.82
CA VAL A 70 -4.34 -2.41 9.01
C VAL A 70 -3.19 -2.86 9.90
N ALA A 71 -2.84 -2.08 10.93
CA ALA A 71 -1.85 -2.46 11.92
C ALA A 71 -2.25 -3.76 12.66
N ALA A 72 -3.50 -3.89 13.07
CA ALA A 72 -4.01 -5.07 13.76
C ALA A 72 -4.02 -6.34 12.89
N LEU A 73 -4.13 -6.19 11.57
CA LEU A 73 -4.00 -7.31 10.62
C LEU A 73 -2.54 -7.80 10.51
N THR A 74 -1.56 -6.91 10.71
CA THR A 74 -0.16 -7.32 10.72
C THR A 74 0.19 -8.07 12.01
N ALA A 75 1.04 -9.10 11.93
CA ALA A 75 1.44 -9.86 13.11
C ALA A 75 2.19 -8.97 14.13
N GLN A 76 2.99 -8.02 13.65
CA GLN A 76 3.84 -7.12 14.43
C GLN A 76 3.18 -5.81 14.85
N GLY A 77 1.93 -5.53 14.46
CA GLY A 77 1.25 -4.28 14.80
C GLY A 77 1.79 -3.05 14.07
N ARG A 78 2.51 -3.23 12.95
CA ARG A 78 3.00 -2.14 12.09
C ARG A 78 2.68 -2.47 10.65
N ALA A 79 1.81 -1.65 10.07
CA ALA A 79 1.52 -1.68 8.65
C ALA A 79 2.59 -0.90 7.86
N ASP A 80 2.84 -1.34 6.62
CA ASP A 80 3.53 -0.51 5.64
C ASP A 80 2.78 0.82 5.45
N PRO A 81 3.45 1.99 5.54
CA PRO A 81 2.80 3.30 5.45
C PRO A 81 1.98 3.47 4.16
N ALA A 82 2.48 2.98 3.02
CA ALA A 82 1.77 3.10 1.75
C ALA A 82 0.47 2.28 1.74
N THR A 83 0.46 1.12 2.40
CA THR A 83 -0.74 0.30 2.61
C THR A 83 -1.76 1.01 3.49
N ALA A 84 -1.30 1.64 4.58
CA ALA A 84 -2.15 2.39 5.50
C ALA A 84 -2.78 3.63 4.83
N ASP A 85 -1.99 4.42 4.12
CA ASP A 85 -2.47 5.60 3.39
C ASP A 85 -3.46 5.22 2.28
N ARG A 86 -3.24 4.08 1.61
CA ARG A 86 -4.18 3.56 0.61
C ARG A 86 -5.51 3.13 1.25
N ALA A 87 -5.46 2.41 2.37
CA ALA A 87 -6.68 2.00 3.09
C ALA A 87 -7.49 3.22 3.55
N GLU A 88 -6.82 4.28 3.99
CA GLU A 88 -7.45 5.55 4.33
C GLU A 88 -8.12 6.21 3.12
N ALA A 89 -7.42 6.34 2.00
CA ALA A 89 -7.97 6.91 0.77
C ALA A 89 -9.21 6.16 0.28
N LEU A 90 -9.20 4.83 0.35
CA LEU A 90 -10.34 3.98 -0.01
C LEU A 90 -11.51 4.14 0.99
N THR A 91 -11.22 4.30 2.28
CA THR A 91 -12.25 4.55 3.30
C THR A 91 -12.95 5.90 3.07
N VAL A 92 -12.18 6.96 2.78
CA VAL A 92 -12.73 8.28 2.44
C VAL A 92 -13.59 8.20 1.17
N ALA A 93 -13.10 7.51 0.14
CA ALA A 93 -13.83 7.31 -1.09
C ALA A 93 -15.15 6.55 -0.91
N ALA A 94 -15.13 5.46 -0.14
CA ALA A 94 -16.32 4.67 0.14
C ALA A 94 -17.36 5.44 0.95
N ARG A 95 -16.93 6.34 1.84
CA ARG A 95 -17.83 7.26 2.53
C ARG A 95 -18.46 8.26 1.56
N ARG A 96 -17.66 8.90 0.71
CA ARG A 96 -18.16 9.84 -0.31
C ARG A 96 -19.18 9.18 -1.24
N GLU A 97 -18.91 7.97 -1.69
CA GLU A 97 -19.83 7.22 -2.56
C GLU A 97 -21.14 6.90 -1.83
N ARG A 98 -21.06 6.40 -0.58
CA ARG A 98 -22.25 6.15 0.25
C ARG A 98 -23.08 7.42 0.48
N ASP A 99 -22.41 8.55 0.66
CA ASP A 99 -23.04 9.84 0.93
C ASP A 99 -23.45 10.56 -0.39
N GLY A 100 -23.31 9.91 -1.54
CA GLY A 100 -23.76 10.42 -2.86
C GLY A 100 -22.87 11.51 -3.48
N ALA A 101 -21.69 11.76 -2.94
CA ALA A 101 -20.83 12.90 -3.27
C ALA A 101 -19.97 12.73 -4.55
N GLY A 102 -20.50 12.03 -5.56
CA GLY A 102 -19.91 11.92 -6.89
C GLY A 102 -19.21 10.58 -7.18
N PRO A 103 -18.97 10.28 -8.47
CA PRO A 103 -18.58 8.95 -8.91
C PRO A 103 -17.12 8.62 -8.59
N TRP A 104 -16.89 7.41 -8.06
CA TRP A 104 -15.58 6.78 -8.09
C TRP A 104 -15.12 6.59 -9.55
N PRO A 105 -13.85 6.86 -9.91
CA PRO A 105 -13.45 6.88 -11.31
C PRO A 105 -13.66 5.52 -11.98
N ALA A 106 -14.34 5.55 -13.13
CA ALA A 106 -14.86 4.37 -13.83
C ALA A 106 -13.77 3.37 -14.27
N GLY A 107 -12.52 3.81 -14.46
CA GLY A 107 -11.38 2.93 -14.75
C GLY A 107 -11.03 1.94 -13.64
N ARG A 108 -11.61 2.09 -12.43
CA ARG A 108 -11.42 1.21 -11.25
C ARG A 108 -12.53 0.16 -11.05
N ARG A 109 -13.46 -0.01 -12.01
CA ARG A 109 -14.57 -0.99 -11.92
C ARG A 109 -14.24 -2.40 -12.40
N THR A 110 -13.03 -2.67 -12.89
CA THR A 110 -12.69 -3.93 -13.57
C THR A 110 -12.34 -5.09 -12.62
N GLY A 111 -12.51 -4.92 -11.31
CA GLY A 111 -12.31 -5.98 -10.30
C GLY A 111 -10.86 -6.43 -10.13
N ARG A 112 -9.89 -5.73 -10.73
CA ARG A 112 -8.46 -6.04 -10.61
C ARG A 112 -7.83 -5.09 -9.58
N PRO A 113 -7.30 -5.59 -8.45
CA PRO A 113 -6.61 -4.73 -7.50
C PRO A 113 -5.41 -4.08 -8.20
N LEU A 114 -5.37 -2.74 -8.22
CA LEU A 114 -4.33 -1.94 -8.86
C LEU A 114 -3.01 -1.89 -8.08
N TRP A 115 -2.90 -2.67 -7.02
CA TRP A 115 -1.80 -2.62 -6.10
C TRP A 115 -1.14 -3.99 -6.02
N SER A 116 0.19 -4.02 -5.98
CA SER A 116 0.93 -5.25 -5.76
C SER A 116 0.61 -5.76 -4.36
N PRO A 117 0.30 -7.06 -4.19
CA PRO A 117 0.12 -7.65 -2.87
C PRO A 117 1.33 -7.32 -1.97
N PRO A 118 1.14 -7.20 -0.65
CA PRO A 118 2.26 -6.91 0.23
C PRO A 118 3.31 -8.02 0.08
N GLY A 119 4.58 -7.64 -0.07
CA GLY A 119 5.70 -8.57 -0.32
C GLY A 119 5.90 -9.01 -1.78
N VAL A 120 5.04 -8.60 -2.72
CA VAL A 120 5.30 -8.76 -4.15
C VAL A 120 5.99 -7.49 -4.64
N ALA A 121 7.31 -7.58 -4.85
CA ALA A 121 8.03 -6.57 -5.64
C ALA A 121 7.23 -6.36 -6.94
N PRO A 122 6.95 -5.12 -7.37
CA PRO A 122 6.20 -4.88 -8.60
C PRO A 122 6.86 -5.73 -9.69
N ALA A 123 6.08 -6.61 -10.33
CA ALA A 123 6.56 -7.35 -11.48
C ALA A 123 7.13 -6.29 -12.41
N ALA A 124 8.45 -6.37 -12.65
CA ALA A 124 9.12 -5.50 -13.57
C ALA A 124 8.36 -5.66 -14.89
N GLY A 125 7.51 -4.69 -15.20
CA GLY A 125 6.99 -4.54 -16.55
C GLY A 125 8.20 -4.51 -17.48
N PRO A 126 8.07 -5.00 -18.73
CA PRO A 126 9.17 -4.89 -19.68
C PRO A 126 9.63 -3.44 -19.66
N ALA A 127 10.89 -3.25 -19.30
CA ALA A 127 11.48 -1.94 -19.12
C ALA A 127 11.35 -1.17 -20.42
N THR A 128 10.32 -0.34 -20.55
CA THR A 128 10.36 0.78 -21.46
C THR A 128 11.30 1.78 -20.80
N THR A 129 12.57 1.69 -21.19
CA THR A 129 13.63 2.63 -20.86
C THR A 129 13.15 4.05 -21.13
N GLY A 130 12.64 4.69 -20.08
CA GLY A 130 12.29 6.10 -20.02
C GLY A 130 13.22 6.77 -19.02
N ALA A 131 14.46 6.97 -19.45
CA ALA A 131 15.52 7.58 -18.68
C ALA A 131 15.14 8.98 -18.20
N ARG A 132 14.76 9.11 -16.93
CA ARG A 132 14.81 10.38 -16.18
C ARG A 132 15.10 10.11 -14.71
N ARG A 133 16.38 9.86 -14.39
CA ARG A 133 17.04 10.13 -13.09
C ARG A 133 18.49 9.65 -13.11
N THR A 134 19.30 10.21 -14.01
CA THR A 134 20.77 10.04 -14.00
C THR A 134 21.45 11.36 -14.35
N ALA A 135 21.06 12.45 -13.69
CA ALA A 135 21.76 13.74 -13.82
C ALA A 135 22.74 13.99 -12.66
N VAL A 136 22.58 13.34 -11.51
CA VAL A 136 23.38 13.67 -10.30
C VAL A 136 24.65 12.82 -10.20
N ALA A 137 24.62 11.54 -10.63
CA ALA A 137 25.79 10.66 -10.53
C ALA A 137 26.85 10.92 -11.62
N ALA A 138 26.44 11.35 -12.82
CA ALA A 138 27.39 11.63 -13.91
C ALA A 138 28.22 12.91 -13.65
N LEU A 139 27.64 13.92 -12.98
CA LEU A 139 28.35 15.17 -12.67
C LEU A 139 29.52 14.94 -11.70
N LEU A 140 29.36 14.05 -10.71
CA LEU A 140 30.42 13.72 -9.73
C LEU A 140 31.61 12.99 -10.35
N LEU A 141 31.39 12.19 -11.39
CA LEU A 141 32.45 11.41 -12.04
C LEU A 141 33.26 12.28 -13.03
N VAL A 142 32.64 13.25 -13.70
CA VAL A 142 33.37 14.22 -14.54
C VAL A 142 34.18 15.20 -13.69
N LEU A 143 33.65 15.64 -12.54
CA LEU A 143 34.33 16.62 -11.68
C LEU A 143 35.57 16.03 -10.99
N THR A 144 35.55 14.73 -10.64
CA THR A 144 36.72 14.03 -10.10
C THR A 144 37.81 13.80 -11.14
N ALA A 145 37.44 13.50 -12.39
CA ALA A 145 38.40 13.36 -13.47
C ALA A 145 39.12 14.68 -13.79
N ALA A 146 38.42 15.82 -13.77
CA ALA A 146 39.01 17.13 -14.06
C ALA A 146 40.00 17.61 -12.97
N VAL A 147 39.75 17.30 -11.69
CA VAL A 147 40.66 17.66 -10.60
C VAL A 147 41.94 16.81 -10.65
N ALA A 148 41.84 15.54 -11.04
CA ALA A 148 43.01 14.68 -11.18
C ALA A 148 43.95 15.11 -12.31
N THR A 149 43.42 15.56 -13.46
CA THR A 149 44.26 16.08 -14.56
C THR A 149 44.92 17.42 -14.23
N ALA A 150 44.25 18.30 -13.48
CA ALA A 150 44.82 19.59 -13.08
C ALA A 150 46.02 19.42 -12.12
N VAL A 151 45.96 18.46 -11.20
CA VAL A 151 47.06 18.17 -10.25
C VAL A 151 48.27 17.52 -10.95
N VAL A 152 48.04 16.64 -11.92
CA VAL A 152 49.14 16.00 -12.67
C VAL A 152 49.85 16.97 -13.62
N LEU A 153 49.12 17.92 -14.23
CA LEU A 153 49.72 18.98 -15.05
C LEU A 153 50.47 20.04 -14.23
N SER A 154 50.06 20.28 -12.98
CA SER A 154 50.73 21.24 -12.09
C SER A 154 51.96 20.66 -11.35
N GLY A 155 52.10 19.33 -11.34
CA GLY A 155 53.24 18.62 -10.75
C GLY A 155 54.39 18.31 -11.71
N HIS A 156 54.27 18.69 -12.99
CA HIS A 156 55.25 18.35 -14.04
C HIS A 156 55.88 19.58 -14.73
N LEU A 157 56.02 20.70 -14.02
CA LEU A 157 56.96 21.77 -14.39
C LEU A 157 58.21 21.67 -13.50
N PRO A 158 59.38 21.29 -14.05
CA PRO A 158 60.65 21.60 -13.42
C PRO A 158 61.00 23.07 -13.67
N PHE A 159 61.26 23.79 -12.57
CA PHE A 159 61.85 25.15 -12.45
C PHE A 159 61.03 26.35 -12.95
#